data_AF-A0A523N2U1-F1
#
_entry.id   AF-A0A523N2U1-F1
#
_cell.length_a   1.000
_cell.length_b   1.000
_cell.length_c   1.000
_cell.angle_alpha   90.00
_cell.angle_beta   90.00
_cell.angle_gamma   90.00
#
_symmetry.space_group_name_H-M   'P 1'
#
loop_
_entity.id
_entity.type
_entity.pdbx_description
1 polymer ?
#
loop_
_entity_poly.entity_id
_entity_poly.type
_entity_poly.pdbx_seq_one_letter_code
_entity_poly.pdbx_strand_id
1 'polypeptide(L)'
;MNDANTLEAWLFEKKPWDEKVAAALARCGFEQPDNAWRILTALSQHTHFARWYPLFFSSFLSHLSQSYHPDIALNNFERLAKEILDKDHLYSLLSNSPFLLQALTVLFSGSQVLTDALLSNPSYVDWLSDSDTLAKPKTRDMLYRDFYVLADSDELTDRTPVLLRKFKRREYIRLGLRDLMGLVDLRKHVENLSD
;
A
#
# COMPACT_ATOMS: atom_id res chain seq x y z
N MET A 1 14.30 11.82 -19.59
CA MET A 1 14.13 11.47 -18.17
C MET A 1 12.66 11.73 -17.83
N ASN A 2 11.91 10.73 -17.36
CA ASN A 2 10.50 10.92 -16.99
C ASN A 2 10.41 11.83 -15.74
N ASP A 3 9.31 12.56 -15.56
CA ASP A 3 9.10 13.49 -14.44
C ASP A 3 9.35 12.84 -13.07
N ALA A 4 8.99 11.56 -12.91
CA ALA A 4 9.25 10.78 -11.69
C ALA A 4 10.75 10.70 -11.32
N ASN A 5 11.63 10.48 -12.29
CA ASN A 5 13.08 10.41 -12.05
C ASN A 5 13.66 11.79 -11.73
N THR A 6 13.11 12.84 -12.35
CA THR A 6 13.50 14.23 -12.08
C THR A 6 13.11 14.64 -10.66
N LEU A 7 11.89 14.32 -10.23
CA LEU A 7 11.40 14.58 -8.88
C LEU A 7 12.22 13.82 -7.83
N GLU A 8 12.58 12.56 -8.08
CA GLU A 8 13.44 11.78 -7.19
C GLU A 8 14.82 12.42 -7.02
N ALA A 9 15.47 12.83 -8.12
CA ALA A 9 16.75 13.53 -8.06
C ALA A 9 16.64 14.81 -7.21
N TRP A 10 15.59 15.61 -7.44
CA TRP A 10 15.32 16.82 -6.66
C TRP A 10 15.05 16.55 -5.17
N LEU A 11 14.39 15.43 -4.83
CA LEU A 11 14.19 15.03 -3.43
C LEU A 11 15.54 14.73 -2.76
N PHE A 12 16.43 14.00 -3.43
CA PHE A 12 17.75 13.65 -2.90
C PHE A 12 18.68 14.87 -2.80
N GLU A 13 18.57 15.81 -3.73
CA GLU A 13 19.25 17.11 -3.70
C GLU A 13 18.65 18.09 -2.67
N LYS A 14 17.55 17.73 -2.00
CA LYS A 14 16.80 18.59 -1.08
C LYS A 14 16.40 19.92 -1.72
N LYS A 15 16.00 19.87 -2.99
CA LYS A 15 15.58 21.04 -3.75
C LYS A 15 14.39 21.74 -3.04
N PRO A 16 14.42 23.07 -2.86
CA PRO A 16 13.30 23.80 -2.31
C PRO A 16 12.11 23.81 -3.30
N TRP A 17 10.91 24.04 -2.77
CA TRP A 17 9.71 24.23 -3.56
C TRP A 17 9.87 25.37 -4.58
N ASP A 18 9.53 25.11 -5.85
CA ASP A 18 9.46 26.10 -6.91
C ASP A 18 8.44 25.71 -8.00
N GLU A 19 8.27 26.58 -8.99
CA GLU A 19 7.32 26.39 -10.09
C GLU A 19 7.67 25.18 -10.98
N LYS A 20 8.95 24.76 -11.04
CA LYS A 20 9.36 23.58 -11.80
C LYS A 20 8.94 22.29 -11.09
N VAL A 21 9.08 22.24 -9.77
CA VAL A 21 8.56 21.15 -8.93
C VAL A 21 7.05 21.06 -9.08
N ALA A 22 6.36 22.20 -8.98
CA ALA A 22 4.90 22.27 -9.13
C ALA A 22 4.45 21.70 -10.48
N ALA A 23 5.07 22.14 -11.57
CA ALA A 23 4.72 21.69 -12.91
C ALA A 23 5.01 20.20 -13.13
N ALA A 24 6.10 19.66 -12.56
CA ALA A 24 6.42 18.24 -12.65
C ALA A 24 5.41 17.37 -11.90
N LEU A 25 5.02 17.76 -10.68
CA LEU A 25 3.98 17.05 -9.92
C LEU A 25 2.61 17.15 -10.59
N ALA A 26 2.25 18.29 -11.15
CA ALA A 26 1.01 18.44 -11.91
C ALA A 26 0.96 17.48 -13.12
N ARG A 27 2.09 17.29 -13.83
CA ARG A 27 2.19 16.29 -14.92
C ARG A 27 2.12 14.84 -14.43
N CYS A 28 2.47 14.59 -13.16
CA CYS A 28 2.22 13.31 -12.49
C CYS A 28 0.79 13.15 -11.98
N GLY A 29 -0.11 14.12 -12.22
CA GLY A 29 -1.53 14.03 -11.87
C GLY A 29 -1.87 14.54 -10.46
N PHE A 30 -0.95 15.20 -9.75
CA PHE A 30 -1.26 15.82 -8.46
C PHE A 30 -2.04 17.13 -8.65
N GLU A 31 -3.20 17.22 -7.99
CA GLU A 31 -4.02 18.43 -7.92
C GLU A 31 -3.53 19.39 -6.83
N GLN A 32 -2.81 18.88 -5.82
CA GLN A 32 -2.17 19.68 -4.76
C GLN A 32 -0.65 19.47 -4.75
N PRO A 33 0.09 19.94 -5.79
CA PRO A 33 1.54 19.78 -5.90
C PRO A 33 2.35 20.26 -4.68
N ASP A 34 1.93 21.32 -4.01
CA ASP A 34 2.60 21.87 -2.83
C ASP A 34 2.54 20.91 -1.64
N ASN A 35 1.34 20.37 -1.36
CA ASN A 35 1.15 19.37 -0.32
C ASN A 35 1.86 18.06 -0.68
N ALA A 36 1.78 17.63 -1.94
CA ALA A 36 2.48 16.44 -2.41
C ALA A 36 4.00 16.56 -2.21
N TRP A 37 4.61 17.69 -2.58
CA TRP A 37 6.03 17.92 -2.37
C TRP A 37 6.42 17.92 -0.89
N ARG A 38 5.61 18.56 -0.04
CA ARG A 38 5.79 18.54 1.43
C ARG A 38 5.84 17.11 1.96
N ILE A 39 4.89 16.26 1.56
CA ILE A 39 4.83 14.86 1.99
C ILE A 39 6.04 14.09 1.47
N LEU A 40 6.34 14.17 0.18
CA LEU A 40 7.47 13.45 -0.41
C LEU A 40 8.80 13.84 0.25
N THR A 41 9.00 15.13 0.55
CA THR A 41 10.18 15.65 1.25
C THR A 41 10.25 15.15 2.70
N ALA A 42 9.12 15.00 3.38
CA ALA A 42 9.10 14.41 4.72
C ALA A 42 9.41 12.91 4.69
N LEU A 43 8.80 12.17 3.77
CA LEU A 43 9.05 10.75 3.57
C LEU A 43 10.53 10.49 3.23
N SER A 44 11.15 11.32 2.40
CA SER A 44 12.55 11.15 1.98
C SER A 44 13.56 11.29 3.12
N GLN A 45 13.13 11.74 4.30
CA GLN A 45 13.95 11.85 5.51
C GLN A 45 13.83 10.64 6.43
N HIS A 46 12.91 9.71 6.18
CA HIS A 46 12.70 8.55 7.05
C HIS A 46 13.87 7.57 7.07
N THR A 47 14.66 7.52 6.00
CA THR A 47 15.87 6.69 5.87
C THR A 47 16.82 7.31 4.84
N HIS A 48 17.99 6.71 4.65
CA HIS A 48 18.96 7.10 3.63
C HIS A 48 18.60 6.53 2.25
N PHE A 49 17.50 6.99 1.66
CA PHE A 49 16.99 6.51 0.35
C PHE A 49 18.04 6.50 -0.75
N ALA A 50 18.78 7.60 -0.95
CA ALA A 50 19.80 7.69 -1.99
C ALA A 50 20.89 6.58 -1.88
N ARG A 51 21.11 6.04 -0.68
CA ARG A 51 22.06 4.94 -0.43
C ARG A 51 21.40 3.57 -0.55
N TRP A 52 20.24 3.38 0.07
CA TRP A 52 19.65 2.05 0.25
C TRP A 52 18.55 1.72 -0.77
N TYR A 53 17.79 2.72 -1.20
CA TYR A 53 16.61 2.56 -2.05
C TYR A 53 16.57 3.66 -3.15
N PRO A 54 17.59 3.75 -4.01
CA PRO A 54 17.79 4.89 -4.92
C PRO A 54 16.74 5.02 -6.03
N LEU A 55 15.84 4.05 -6.17
CA LEU A 55 14.75 4.02 -7.17
C LEU A 55 13.35 4.02 -6.53
N PHE A 56 13.27 4.18 -5.21
CA PHE A 56 11.99 4.07 -4.50
C PHE A 56 11.01 5.17 -4.92
N PHE A 57 11.44 6.44 -4.96
CA PHE A 57 10.54 7.55 -5.25
C PHE A 57 10.14 7.58 -6.73
N SER A 58 11.06 7.28 -7.65
CA SER A 58 10.73 7.17 -9.07
C SER A 58 9.70 6.06 -9.33
N SER A 59 9.88 4.90 -8.69
CA SER A 59 8.90 3.81 -8.72
C SER A 59 7.57 4.23 -8.09
N PHE A 60 7.59 4.81 -6.88
CA PHE A 60 6.38 5.20 -6.16
C PHE A 60 5.58 6.29 -6.91
N LEU A 61 6.25 7.32 -7.43
CA LEU A 61 5.63 8.37 -8.24
C LEU A 61 5.01 7.82 -9.52
N SER A 62 5.64 6.83 -10.15
CA SER A 62 5.08 6.15 -11.32
C SER A 62 3.79 5.40 -10.99
N HIS A 63 3.71 4.74 -9.83
CA HIS A 63 2.47 4.09 -9.38
C HIS A 63 1.40 5.12 -9.00
N LEU A 64 1.78 6.19 -8.31
CA LEU A 64 0.87 7.29 -7.94
C LEU A 64 0.26 7.92 -9.18
N SER A 65 1.05 8.23 -10.22
CA SER A 65 0.56 8.85 -11.44
C SER A 65 -0.37 7.95 -12.27
N GLN A 66 -0.37 6.64 -12.02
CA GLN A 66 -1.27 5.66 -12.64
C GLN A 66 -2.48 5.33 -11.76
N SER A 67 -2.54 5.87 -10.54
CA SER A 67 -3.61 5.62 -9.58
C SER A 67 -4.84 6.50 -9.85
N TYR A 68 -5.98 6.15 -9.25
CA TYR A 68 -7.22 6.91 -9.43
C TYR A 68 -7.14 8.35 -8.88
N HIS A 69 -6.49 8.51 -7.72
CA HIS A 69 -6.38 9.79 -7.01
C HIS A 69 -4.98 9.89 -6.35
N PRO A 70 -3.97 10.47 -7.05
CA PRO A 70 -2.59 10.53 -6.56
C PRO A 70 -2.45 11.25 -5.22
N ASP A 71 -3.15 12.37 -5.01
CA ASP A 71 -3.12 13.12 -3.76
C ASP A 71 -3.66 12.31 -2.58
N ILE A 72 -4.80 11.62 -2.76
CA ILE A 72 -5.40 10.79 -1.70
C ILE A 72 -4.48 9.60 -1.39
N ALA A 73 -3.92 8.96 -2.42
CA ALA A 73 -3.00 7.85 -2.24
C ALA A 73 -1.75 8.27 -1.46
N LEU A 74 -1.15 9.41 -1.80
CA LEU A 74 0.03 9.93 -1.12
C LEU A 74 -0.25 10.33 0.34
N ASN A 75 -1.39 10.98 0.61
CA ASN A 75 -1.82 11.30 1.98
C ASN A 75 -2.02 10.03 2.82
N ASN A 76 -2.68 9.01 2.26
CA ASN A 76 -2.89 7.74 2.95
C ASN A 76 -1.59 6.94 3.15
N PHE A 77 -0.65 7.04 2.21
CA PHE A 77 0.70 6.50 2.39
C PHE A 77 1.44 7.21 3.52
N GLU A 78 1.35 8.54 3.62
CA GLU A 78 1.94 9.31 4.74
C GLU A 78 1.38 8.81 6.08
N ARG A 79 0.07 8.55 6.16
CA ARG A 79 -0.57 7.98 7.36
C ARG A 79 0.00 6.59 7.68
N LEU A 80 0.11 5.69 6.71
CA LEU A 80 0.70 4.36 6.94
C LEU A 80 2.14 4.49 7.43
N ALA A 81 2.93 5.32 6.75
CA ALA A 81 4.33 5.52 7.08
C ALA A 81 4.46 6.06 8.51
N LYS A 82 3.56 6.91 9.02
CA LYS A 82 3.56 7.39 10.41
C LYS A 82 3.32 6.27 11.43
N GLU A 83 2.42 5.33 11.15
CA GLU A 83 2.07 4.22 12.06
C GLU A 83 3.18 3.17 12.21
N ILE A 84 4.02 2.96 11.18
CA ILE A 84 5.09 1.97 11.22
C ILE A 84 6.35 2.59 11.80
N LEU A 85 6.81 2.10 12.97
CA LEU A 85 8.00 2.62 13.64
C LEU A 85 9.30 2.32 12.87
N ASP A 86 9.45 1.08 12.40
CA ASP A 86 10.63 0.64 11.65
C ASP A 86 10.53 1.07 10.18
N LYS A 87 11.10 2.23 9.87
CA LYS A 87 11.10 2.80 8.52
C LYS A 87 11.92 1.97 7.55
N ASP A 88 13.07 1.46 7.99
CA ASP A 88 13.96 0.67 7.13
C ASP A 88 13.28 -0.63 6.73
N HIS A 89 12.57 -1.30 7.65
CA HIS A 89 11.76 -2.46 7.33
C HIS A 89 10.68 -2.14 6.29
N LEU A 90 9.89 -1.07 6.50
CA LEU A 90 8.86 -0.63 5.56
C LEU A 90 9.42 -0.38 4.15
N TYR A 91 10.48 0.43 4.04
CA TYR A 91 11.02 0.81 2.74
C TYR A 91 11.81 -0.31 2.08
N SER A 92 12.45 -1.20 2.85
CA SER A 92 13.03 -2.44 2.33
C SER A 92 11.95 -3.32 1.69
N LEU A 93 10.86 -3.56 2.41
CA LEU A 93 9.76 -4.40 1.94
C LEU A 93 9.14 -3.87 0.64
N LEU A 94 8.85 -2.56 0.59
CA LEU A 94 8.24 -1.92 -0.58
C LEU A 94 9.20 -1.80 -1.76
N SER A 95 10.49 -1.57 -1.51
CA SER A 95 11.50 -1.50 -2.58
C SER A 95 11.77 -2.87 -3.20
N ASN A 96 11.69 -3.94 -2.40
CA ASN A 96 11.90 -5.32 -2.87
C ASN A 96 10.65 -5.93 -3.53
N SER A 97 9.47 -5.32 -3.36
CA SER A 97 8.21 -5.80 -3.94
C SER A 97 7.46 -4.68 -4.67
N PRO A 98 7.76 -4.45 -5.96
CA PRO A 98 7.02 -3.50 -6.80
C PRO A 98 5.52 -3.79 -6.83
N PHE A 99 5.15 -5.08 -6.81
CA PHE A 99 3.75 -5.50 -6.76
C PHE A 99 3.06 -5.05 -5.48
N LEU A 100 3.70 -5.16 -4.31
CA LEU A 100 3.12 -4.66 -3.05
C LEU A 100 2.98 -3.13 -3.07
N LEU A 101 3.99 -2.41 -3.56
CA LEU A 101 3.94 -0.95 -3.68
C LEU A 101 2.77 -0.50 -4.58
N GLN A 102 2.58 -1.17 -5.72
CA GLN A 102 1.43 -0.96 -6.59
C GLN A 102 0.11 -1.25 -5.86
N ALA A 103 0.02 -2.41 -5.19
CA ALA A 103 -1.18 -2.84 -4.49
C ALA A 103 -1.61 -1.83 -3.41
N LEU A 104 -0.66 -1.37 -2.58
CA LEU A 104 -0.95 -0.34 -1.58
C LEU A 104 -1.35 1.00 -2.22
N THR A 105 -0.71 1.39 -3.32
CA THR A 105 -1.08 2.61 -4.05
C THR A 105 -2.51 2.54 -4.60
N VAL A 106 -2.91 1.38 -5.13
CA VAL A 106 -4.28 1.10 -5.59
C VAL A 106 -5.26 1.13 -4.41
N LEU A 107 -4.91 0.51 -3.27
CA LEU A 107 -5.74 0.53 -2.07
C LEU A 107 -6.00 1.97 -1.59
N PHE A 108 -4.92 2.74 -1.48
CA PHE A 108 -4.94 4.09 -0.92
C PHE A 108 -5.63 5.11 -1.82
N SER A 109 -5.68 4.88 -3.14
CA SER A 109 -6.45 5.69 -4.07
C SER A 109 -7.91 5.21 -4.23
N GLY A 110 -8.16 3.91 -4.07
CA GLY A 110 -9.44 3.28 -4.47
C GLY A 110 -10.43 3.01 -3.34
N SER A 111 -10.00 2.92 -2.08
CA SER A 111 -10.92 2.64 -0.97
C SER A 111 -10.47 3.19 0.39
N GLN A 112 -11.17 4.23 0.86
CA GLN A 112 -10.92 4.79 2.19
C GLN A 112 -11.26 3.80 3.31
N VAL A 113 -12.34 3.02 3.15
CA VAL A 113 -12.77 2.03 4.16
C VAL A 113 -11.70 0.95 4.35
N LEU A 114 -11.16 0.40 3.26
CA LEU A 114 -10.11 -0.62 3.37
C LEU A 114 -8.78 -0.01 3.84
N THR A 115 -8.50 1.24 3.46
CA THR A 115 -7.34 1.99 3.95
C THR A 115 -7.41 2.16 5.46
N ASP A 116 -8.53 2.64 6.01
CA ASP A 116 -8.69 2.82 7.45
C ASP A 116 -8.64 1.46 8.19
N ALA A 117 -9.17 0.40 7.57
CA ALA A 117 -9.02 -0.95 8.09
C ALA A 117 -7.54 -1.41 8.14
N LEU A 118 -6.74 -1.10 7.12
CA LEU A 118 -5.30 -1.39 7.11
C LEU A 118 -4.54 -0.55 8.13
N LEU A 119 -4.81 0.76 8.20
CA LEU A 119 -4.16 1.66 9.16
C LEU A 119 -4.47 1.30 10.61
N SER A 120 -5.64 0.73 10.88
CA SER A 120 -5.95 0.21 12.22
C SER A 120 -5.08 -0.98 12.65
N ASN A 121 -4.45 -1.68 11.70
CA ASN A 121 -3.57 -2.84 11.92
C ASN A 121 -2.46 -2.88 10.87
N PRO A 122 -1.43 -2.00 10.94
CA PRO A 122 -0.40 -1.86 9.91
C PRO A 122 0.42 -3.12 9.65
N SER A 123 0.48 -4.05 10.61
CA SER A 123 1.16 -5.35 10.44
C SER A 123 0.58 -6.23 9.33
N TYR A 124 -0.59 -5.87 8.77
CA TYR A 124 -1.10 -6.56 7.59
C TYR A 124 -0.30 -6.25 6.32
N VAL A 125 0.51 -5.19 6.30
CA VAL A 125 1.44 -4.91 5.19
C VAL A 125 2.40 -6.09 4.99
N ASP A 126 2.97 -6.63 6.07
CA ASP A 126 3.84 -7.81 6.03
C ASP A 126 3.11 -9.03 5.48
N TRP A 127 1.87 -9.25 5.91
CA TRP A 127 1.06 -10.36 5.43
C TRP A 127 0.69 -10.22 3.94
N LEU A 128 0.41 -9.00 3.48
CA LEU A 128 0.15 -8.70 2.07
C LEU A 128 1.39 -8.81 1.18
N SER A 129 2.58 -8.71 1.79
CA SER A 129 3.86 -8.83 1.09
C SER A 129 4.18 -10.24 0.61
N ASP A 130 3.56 -11.25 1.23
CA ASP A 130 3.65 -12.62 0.76
C ASP A 130 3.00 -12.73 -0.63
N SER A 131 3.83 -13.13 -1.60
CA SER A 131 3.46 -13.26 -3.02
C SER A 131 2.16 -14.04 -3.24
N ASP A 132 1.87 -15.06 -2.41
CA ASP A 132 0.70 -15.90 -2.59
C ASP A 132 -0.58 -15.28 -2.03
N THR A 133 -0.47 -14.36 -1.06
CA THR A 133 -1.62 -13.74 -0.39
C THR A 133 -2.50 -13.01 -1.39
N LEU A 134 -1.93 -12.13 -2.21
CA LEU A 134 -2.67 -11.34 -3.19
C LEU A 134 -2.78 -12.01 -4.55
N ALA A 135 -1.88 -12.90 -4.94
CA ALA A 135 -1.90 -13.51 -6.28
C ALA A 135 -3.00 -14.58 -6.44
N LYS A 136 -3.28 -15.38 -5.40
CA LYS A 136 -4.16 -16.56 -5.53
C LYS A 136 -5.53 -16.37 -4.86
N PRO A 137 -6.62 -16.90 -5.45
CA PRO A 137 -7.85 -17.12 -4.71
C PRO A 137 -7.60 -18.16 -3.60
N LYS A 138 -8.33 -18.05 -2.49
CA LYS A 138 -8.22 -19.00 -1.37
C LYS A 138 -9.42 -19.94 -1.36
N THR A 139 -9.17 -21.23 -1.19
CA THR A 139 -10.24 -22.20 -0.90
C THR A 139 -10.68 -22.07 0.56
N ARG A 140 -11.83 -22.66 0.88
CA ARG A 140 -12.33 -22.71 2.26
C ARG A 140 -11.31 -23.34 3.23
N ASP A 141 -10.64 -24.40 2.81
CA ASP A 141 -9.65 -25.11 3.65
C ASP A 141 -8.40 -24.26 3.89
N MET A 142 -7.97 -23.46 2.91
CA MET A 142 -6.90 -22.48 3.09
C MET A 142 -7.30 -21.42 4.10
N LEU A 143 -8.53 -20.91 4.05
CA LEU A 143 -9.02 -19.92 5.02
C LEU A 143 -9.05 -20.48 6.44
N TYR A 144 -9.49 -21.73 6.62
CA TYR A 144 -9.43 -22.38 7.94
C TYR A 144 -8.00 -22.50 8.44
N ARG A 145 -7.06 -22.97 7.60
CA ARG A 145 -5.64 -23.07 7.97
C ARG A 145 -5.07 -21.71 8.37
N ASP A 146 -5.32 -20.67 7.58
CA ASP A 146 -4.82 -19.32 7.84
C ASP A 146 -5.42 -18.71 9.11
N PHE A 147 -6.66 -19.08 9.46
CA PHE A 147 -7.27 -18.69 10.73
C PHE A 147 -6.57 -19.36 11.90
N TYR A 148 -6.32 -20.66 11.84
CA TYR A 148 -5.60 -21.38 12.90
C TYR A 148 -4.16 -20.89 13.08
N VAL A 149 -3.46 -20.58 11.98
CA VAL A 149 -2.13 -19.95 12.03
C VAL A 149 -2.18 -18.58 12.70
N LEU A 150 -3.19 -17.76 12.41
CA LEU A 150 -3.36 -16.45 13.04
C LEU A 150 -3.78 -16.55 14.51
N ALA A 151 -4.62 -17.53 14.83
CA ALA A 151 -5.17 -17.71 16.16
C ALA A 151 -4.12 -18.18 17.16
N ASP A 152 -3.07 -18.85 16.69
CA ASP A 152 -2.20 -19.72 17.48
C ASP A 152 -3.03 -20.83 18.16
N SER A 153 -2.60 -22.09 18.06
CA SER A 153 -3.47 -23.22 18.47
C SER A 153 -3.84 -23.18 19.95
N ASP A 154 -3.05 -22.49 20.77
CA ASP A 154 -3.15 -22.47 22.22
C ASP A 154 -3.99 -21.28 22.77
N GLU A 155 -4.36 -20.29 21.95
CA GLU A 155 -5.14 -19.11 22.39
C GLU A 155 -6.66 -19.18 22.06
N LEU A 156 -7.14 -20.31 21.54
CA LEU A 156 -8.44 -20.42 20.89
C LEU A 156 -9.67 -20.38 21.82
N THR A 157 -9.54 -20.51 23.14
CA THR A 157 -10.68 -20.67 24.05
C THR A 157 -11.43 -19.36 24.33
N ASP A 158 -10.78 -18.34 24.90
CA ASP A 158 -11.46 -17.10 25.33
C ASP A 158 -11.38 -15.95 24.31
N ARG A 159 -10.46 -16.03 23.32
CA ARG A 159 -10.19 -14.93 22.37
C ARG A 159 -10.82 -15.12 20.99
N THR A 160 -11.53 -16.23 20.75
CA THR A 160 -12.07 -16.58 19.42
C THR A 160 -12.82 -15.43 18.74
N PRO A 161 -13.74 -14.69 19.41
CA PRO A 161 -14.46 -13.61 18.74
C PRO A 161 -13.56 -12.46 18.28
N VAL A 162 -12.51 -12.14 19.04
CA VAL A 162 -11.53 -11.10 18.69
C VAL A 162 -10.68 -11.56 17.51
N LEU A 163 -10.18 -12.81 17.56
CA LEU A 163 -9.39 -13.41 16.49
C LEU A 163 -10.18 -13.52 15.19
N LEU A 164 -11.46 -13.90 15.26
CA LEU A 164 -12.36 -13.93 14.10
C LEU A 164 -12.56 -12.54 13.49
N ARG A 165 -12.72 -11.50 14.32
CA ARG A 165 -12.82 -10.11 13.81
C ARG A 165 -11.53 -9.67 13.12
N LYS A 166 -10.37 -9.99 13.70
CA LYS A 166 -9.05 -9.70 13.13
C LYS A 166 -8.87 -10.43 11.78
N PHE A 167 -9.20 -11.73 11.74
CA PHE A 167 -9.14 -12.54 10.54
C PHE A 167 -10.06 -12.01 9.43
N LYS A 168 -11.34 -11.73 9.76
CA LYS A 168 -12.30 -11.18 8.80
C LYS A 168 -11.84 -9.84 8.23
N ARG A 169 -11.34 -8.92 9.09
CA ARG A 169 -10.80 -7.64 8.64
C ARG A 169 -9.65 -7.83 7.66
N ARG A 170 -8.70 -8.71 8.00
CA ARG A 170 -7.56 -9.05 7.15
C ARG A 170 -8.01 -9.59 5.78
N GLU A 171 -8.98 -10.51 5.76
CA GLU A 171 -9.49 -11.08 4.51
C GLU A 171 -10.34 -10.08 3.70
N TYR A 172 -11.09 -9.17 4.34
CA TYR A 172 -11.79 -8.09 3.62
C TYR A 172 -10.83 -7.16 2.89
N ILE A 173 -9.70 -6.80 3.52
CA ILE A 173 -8.65 -6.01 2.87
C ILE A 173 -8.12 -6.76 1.64
N ARG A 174 -7.77 -8.04 1.79
CA ARG A 174 -7.22 -8.85 0.68
C ARG A 174 -8.21 -9.02 -0.47
N LEU A 175 -9.47 -9.34 -0.17
CA LEU A 175 -10.51 -9.51 -1.19
C LEU A 175 -10.78 -8.20 -1.92
N GLY A 176 -10.99 -7.11 -1.17
CA GLY A 176 -11.23 -5.80 -1.75
C GLY A 176 -10.03 -5.29 -2.56
N LEU A 177 -8.81 -5.53 -2.09
CA LEU A 177 -7.61 -5.17 -2.84
C LEU A 177 -7.46 -6.00 -4.12
N ARG A 178 -7.73 -7.31 -4.08
CA ARG A 178 -7.74 -8.13 -5.30
C ARG A 178 -8.76 -7.65 -6.32
N ASP A 179 -9.93 -7.21 -5.86
CA ASP A 179 -10.97 -6.63 -6.70
C ASP A 179 -10.51 -5.31 -7.34
N LEU A 180 -9.98 -4.37 -6.52
CA LEU A 180 -9.42 -3.10 -7.00
C LEU A 180 -8.25 -3.29 -7.99
N MET A 181 -7.46 -4.35 -7.83
CA MET A 181 -6.36 -4.70 -8.74
C MET A 181 -6.82 -5.47 -9.99
N GLY A 182 -8.12 -5.77 -10.15
CA GLY A 182 -8.63 -6.55 -11.27
C GLY A 182 -8.14 -8.00 -11.30
N LEU A 183 -7.66 -8.53 -10.17
CA LEU A 183 -7.19 -9.92 -10.02
C LEU A 183 -8.34 -10.90 -9.84
N VAL A 184 -9.57 -10.38 -9.82
CA VAL A 184 -10.80 -11.13 -9.71
C VAL A 184 -11.40 -11.27 -11.10
N ASP A 185 -11.52 -12.51 -11.58
CA ASP A 185 -12.26 -12.78 -12.82
C ASP A 185 -13.75 -12.56 -12.55
N LEU A 186 -14.26 -11.41 -12.98
CA LEU A 186 -15.64 -10.96 -12.71
C LEU A 186 -16.69 -12.01 -13.12
N ARG A 187 -16.39 -12.85 -14.12
CA ARG A 187 -17.30 -13.92 -14.59
C ARG A 187 -17.52 -15.02 -13.56
N LYS A 188 -16.53 -15.30 -12.69
CA LYS A 188 -16.69 -16.28 -11.60
C LYS A 188 -17.45 -15.75 -10.39
N HIS A 189 -17.58 -14.43 -10.22
CA HIS A 189 -18.20 -13.85 -9.02
C HIS A 189 -19.71 -13.64 -9.14
N VAL A 190 -20.25 -13.46 -10.35
CA VAL A 190 -21.71 -13.40 -10.56
C VAL A 190 -22.36 -14.76 -10.28
N GLU A 191 -21.65 -15.87 -10.54
CA GLU A 191 -22.10 -17.22 -10.18
C GLU A 191 -22.08 -17.44 -8.66
N ASN A 192 -21.04 -17.00 -7.94
CA ASN A 192 -20.90 -17.20 -6.49
C ASN A 192 -21.80 -16.28 -5.61
N LEU A 193 -22.41 -15.25 -6.18
CA LEU A 193 -23.41 -14.41 -5.50
C LEU A 193 -24.85 -14.94 -5.68
N SER A 194 -25.02 -15.94 -6.55
CA SER A 194 -26.32 -16.54 -6.85
C SER A 194 -26.56 -17.87 -6.10
N ASP A 195 -25.60 -18.28 -5.26
CA ASP A 195 -25.65 -19.45 -4.36
C ASP A 195 -25.62 -19.03 -2.88
#